data_AF-A0A958IU84-F1
#
_entry.id   AF-A0A958IU84-F1
#
_cell.length_a   1.000
_cell.length_b   1.000
_cell.length_c   1.000
_cell.angle_alpha   90.00
_cell.angle_beta   90.00
_cell.angle_gamma   90.00
#
_symmetry.space_group_name_H-M   'P 1'
#
loop_
_entity.id
_entity.type
_entity.pdbx_description
1 polymer ?
#
loop_
_entity_poly.entity_id
_entity_poly.type
_entity_poly.pdbx_seq_one_letter_code
_entity_poly.pdbx_strand_id
1 'polypeptide(L)' 'MFIPTTAQIEARSKANLAELGRKFDFAVPRTVTVHHLADLEAALREVGFPLLVKGIYYDAYICHDQPQALSYAR' A
#
# COMPACT_ATOMS: atom_id res chain seq x y z
N MET A 1 7.80 16.90 24.89
CA MET A 1 7.08 16.48 23.68
C MET A 1 7.79 15.24 23.14
N PHE A 2 7.09 14.11 22.99
CA PHE A 2 7.67 12.91 22.38
C PHE A 2 7.45 12.98 20.87
N ILE A 3 8.52 13.26 20.11
CA ILE A 3 8.48 13.25 18.64
C ILE A 3 9.13 11.96 18.17
N PRO A 4 8.52 11.22 17.23
CA PRO A 4 9.11 10.01 16.67
C PRO A 4 10.46 10.30 16.02
N THR A 5 11.38 9.33 16.12
CA THR A 5 12.64 9.38 15.36
C THR A 5 12.37 9.16 13.87
N THR A 6 13.31 9.57 13.01
CA THR A 6 13.23 9.32 11.57
C THR A 6 13.00 7.84 11.25
N ALA A 7 13.70 6.94 11.96
CA ALA A 7 13.54 5.50 11.80
C ALA A 7 12.11 5.03 12.14
N GLN A 8 11.47 5.62 13.17
CA GLN A 8 10.09 5.30 13.52
C GLN A 8 9.10 5.80 12.46
N ILE A 9 9.36 6.96 11.85
CA ILE A 9 8.55 7.51 10.76
C ILE A 9 8.70 6.63 9.50
N GLU A 10 9.90 6.17 9.19
CA GLU A 10 10.19 5.32 8.04
C GLU A 10 9.58 3.92 8.20
N ALA A 11 9.64 3.33 9.39
CA ALA A 11 9.13 1.99 9.65
C ALA A 11 7.61 1.86 9.41
N ARG A 12 6.85 2.97 9.56
CA ARG A 12 5.40 3.01 9.28
C ARG A 12 5.06 3.38 7.82
N SER A 13 6.05 3.52 6.95
CA SER A 13 5.80 3.76 5.52
C SER A 13 5.03 2.59 4.91
N LYS A 14 4.22 2.85 3.88
CA LYS A 14 3.37 1.82 3.26
C LYS A 14 4.18 0.63 2.75
N ALA A 15 5.39 0.87 2.24
CA ALA A 15 6.32 -0.16 1.78
C ALA A 15 6.85 -1.04 2.93
N ASN A 16 6.95 -0.50 4.14
CA ASN A 16 7.55 -1.17 5.29
C ASN A 16 6.52 -1.85 6.21
N LEU A 17 5.22 -1.65 5.99
CA LEU A 17 4.17 -2.20 6.86
C LEU A 17 4.23 -3.72 6.96
N ALA A 18 4.54 -4.42 5.88
CA ALA A 18 4.70 -5.87 5.87
C ALA A 18 5.80 -6.34 6.84
N GLU A 19 6.94 -5.64 6.82
CA GLU A 19 8.05 -5.94 7.73
C GLU A 19 7.73 -5.53 9.16
N LEU A 20 7.11 -4.36 9.35
CA LEU A 20 6.70 -3.87 10.66
C LEU A 20 5.73 -4.84 11.34
N GLY A 21 4.72 -5.33 10.61
CA GLY A 21 3.76 -6.32 11.09
C GLY A 21 4.42 -7.61 11.53
N ARG A 22 5.37 -8.13 10.73
CA ARG A 22 6.17 -9.32 11.11
C ARG A 22 7.01 -9.08 12.36
N LYS A 23 7.67 -7.91 12.45
CA LYS A 23 8.58 -7.58 13.55
C LYS A 23 7.88 -7.45 14.91
N PHE A 24 6.65 -6.95 14.91
CA PHE A 24 5.88 -6.67 16.12
C PHE A 24 4.63 -7.57 16.27
N ASP A 25 4.56 -8.65 15.49
CA ASP A 25 3.52 -9.67 15.54
C ASP A 25 2.08 -9.14 15.44
N PHE A 26 1.81 -8.34 14.39
CA PHE A 26 0.46 -7.89 14.07
C PHE A 26 0.13 -8.05 12.58
N ALA A 27 -1.14 -8.33 12.31
CA ALA A 27 -1.62 -8.56 10.96
C ALA A 27 -1.63 -7.27 10.14
N VAL A 28 -1.15 -7.38 8.90
CA VAL A 28 -1.18 -6.31 7.90
C VAL A 28 -1.78 -6.85 6.61
N PRO A 29 -2.61 -6.06 5.90
CA PRO A 29 -3.15 -6.48 4.62
C PRO A 29 -2.05 -6.80 3.62
N ARG A 30 -2.27 -7.84 2.79
CA ARG A 30 -1.39 -8.10 1.64
C ARG A 30 -1.30 -6.82 0.81
N THR A 31 -0.07 -6.39 0.55
CA THR A 31 0.22 -5.12 -0.13
C THR A 31 1.27 -5.37 -1.19
N VAL A 32 1.05 -4.83 -2.39
CA VAL A 32 2.02 -4.84 -3.49
C VAL A 32 2.36 -3.38 -3.80
N THR A 33 3.65 -3.04 -3.75
CA THR A 33 4.14 -1.71 -4.15
C THR A 33 4.33 -1.71 -5.66
N VAL A 34 3.69 -0.77 -6.35
CA VAL A 34 3.78 -0.61 -7.80
C VAL A 34 4.60 0.63 -8.11
N HIS A 35 5.72 0.47 -8.83
CA HIS A 35 6.60 1.57 -9.24
C HIS A 35 6.35 2.04 -10.68
N HIS A 36 5.83 1.15 -11.53
CA HIS A 36 5.54 1.43 -12.93
C HIS A 36 4.11 0.99 -13.26
N LEU A 37 3.39 1.79 -14.06
CA LEU A 37 2.00 1.49 -14.42
C LEU A 37 1.86 0.14 -15.14
N ALA A 38 2.89 -0.31 -15.85
CA ALA A 38 2.92 -1.62 -16.52
C ALA A 38 2.78 -2.81 -15.54
N ASP A 39 3.21 -2.65 -14.29
CA ASP A 39 3.16 -3.71 -13.28
C ASP A 39 1.82 -3.73 -12.53
N LEU A 40 0.98 -2.70 -12.71
CA LEU A 40 -0.26 -2.54 -11.96
C LEU A 40 -1.21 -3.72 -12.18
N GLU A 41 -1.40 -4.19 -13.41
CA GLU A 41 -2.32 -5.29 -13.67
C GLU A 41 -1.94 -6.59 -12.96
N ALA A 42 -0.65 -6.88 -12.87
CA ALA A 42 -0.16 -8.04 -12.13
C ALA A 42 -0.45 -7.88 -10.63
N ALA A 43 -0.22 -6.70 -10.08
CA ALA A 43 -0.52 -6.38 -8.68
C ALA A 43 -2.03 -6.48 -8.36
N LEU A 44 -2.91 -5.99 -9.25
CA LEU A 44 -4.36 -6.07 -9.07
C LEU A 44 -4.84 -7.53 -9.05
N ARG A 45 -4.29 -8.39 -9.92
CA ARG A 45 -4.58 -9.83 -9.91
C ARG A 45 -4.06 -10.52 -8.65
N GLU A 46 -2.91 -10.09 -8.14
CA GLU A 46 -2.31 -10.67 -6.95
C GLU A 46 -3.09 -10.34 -5.66
N VAL A 47 -3.56 -9.09 -5.54
CA VAL A 47 -4.31 -8.63 -4.36
C VAL A 47 -5.78 -9.07 -4.42
N GLY A 48 -6.40 -9.01 -5.60
CA GLY A 48 -7.82 -9.29 -5.79
C GLY A 48 -8.74 -8.15 -5.33
N PHE A 49 -9.97 -8.12 -5.85
CA PHE A 49 -10.96 -7.10 -5.50
C PHE A 49 -11.92 -7.57 -4.38
N PRO A 50 -12.46 -6.65 -3.56
CA PRO A 50 -12.16 -5.22 -3.54
C PRO A 50 -10.78 -4.93 -2.93
N LEU A 51 -10.11 -3.88 -3.41
CA LEU A 51 -8.79 -3.46 -2.93
C LEU A 51 -8.72 -1.96 -2.69
N LEU A 52 -7.66 -1.51 -2.04
CA LEU A 52 -7.35 -0.09 -1.90
C LEU A 52 -6.15 0.29 -2.76
N VAL A 53 -6.34 1.28 -3.65
CA VAL A 53 -5.25 2.00 -4.31
C VAL A 53 -4.87 3.19 -3.44
N LYS A 54 -3.58 3.32 -3.10
CA LYS A 54 -3.08 4.38 -2.22
C LYS A 54 -1.89 5.07 -2.86
N GLY A 55 -1.89 6.41 -2.85
CA GLY A 55 -0.72 7.19 -3.22
C GLY A 55 0.37 7.09 -2.14
N ILE A 56 1.60 7.49 -2.48
CA ILE A 56 2.72 7.46 -1.52
C ILE A 56 2.49 8.41 -0.33
N TYR A 57 1.95 9.61 -0.58
CA TYR A 57 1.75 10.64 0.44
C TYR A 57 0.28 10.75 0.88
N TYR A 58 -0.65 10.78 -0.07
CA TYR A 58 -2.06 11.04 0.20
C TYR A 58 -2.98 10.10 -0.60
N ASP A 59 -4.23 10.10 -0.18
CA ASP A 59 -5.38 9.38 -0.75
C ASP A 59 -5.36 7.86 -0.68
N ALA A 60 -6.57 7.32 -0.48
CA ALA A 60 -6.86 5.90 -0.48
C ALA A 60 -8.24 5.69 -1.08
N TYR A 61 -8.28 4.98 -2.21
CA TYR A 61 -9.52 4.73 -2.96
C TYR A 61 -9.85 3.25 -2.90
N ILE A 62 -11.06 2.93 -2.45
CA ILE A 62 -11.60 1.57 -2.60
C ILE A 62 -11.96 1.35 -4.05
N CYS A 63 -11.48 0.26 -4.62
CA CYS A 63 -11.73 -0.15 -5.99
C CYS A 63 -12.44 -1.50 -5.97
N HIS A 64 -13.52 -1.60 -6.73
CA HIS A 64 -14.29 -2.83 -6.91
C HIS A 64 -13.96 -3.54 -8.23
N ASP A 65 -13.30 -2.84 -9.15
CA ASP A 65 -12.93 -3.34 -10.45
C ASP A 65 -11.63 -2.70 -10.97
N GLN A 66 -11.07 -3.28 -12.03
CA GLN A 66 -9.85 -2.82 -12.66
C GLN A 66 -9.95 -1.40 -13.26
N PRO A 67 -11.04 -1.01 -13.95
CA PRO A 67 -11.22 0.37 -14.42
C PRO A 67 -11.13 1.42 -13.31
N GLN A 68 -11.73 1.20 -12.15
CA GLN A 68 -11.62 2.09 -10.99
C GLN A 68 -10.17 2.20 -10.54
N ALA A 69 -9.48 1.07 -10.36
CA ALA A 69 -8.08 1.07 -9.94
C ALA A 69 -7.16 1.84 -10.91
N LEU A 70 -7.37 1.69 -12.22
CA LEU A 70 -6.63 2.42 -13.26
C LEU A 70 -6.91 3.93 -13.23
N SER A 71 -8.11 4.35 -12.83
CA SER A 71 -8.46 5.77 -12.74
C SER A 71 -7.74 6.48 -11.60
N TYR A 72 -7.46 5.76 -10.51
CA TYR A 72 -6.79 6.28 -9.32
C TYR A 72 -5.26 6.08 -9.32
N ALA A 73 -4.72 5.22 -10.17
CA ALA A 73 -3.28 4.93 -10.26
C ALA A 73 -2.51 5.88 -11.20
N ARG A 74 -2.97 7.14 -11.32
CA ARG A 74 -2.37 8.18 -12.17
C ARG A 74 -1.28 8.97 -11.47
#